data_AF-A0A8C3N363-F1
#
_entry.id   AF-A0A8C3N363-F1
#
_cell.length_a   1.000
_cell.length_b   1.000
_cell.length_c   1.000
_cell.angle_alpha   90.00
_cell.angle_beta   90.00
_cell.angle_gamma   90.00
#
_symmetry.space_group_name_H-M   'P 1'
#
loop_
_entity.id
_entity.type
_entity.pdbx_description
1 polymer ?
#
loop_
_entity_poly.entity_id
_entity_poly.type
_entity_poly.pdbx_seq_one_letter_code
_entity_poly.pdbx_strand_id
1 'polypeptide(L)'
;MERFMSHVLLDWLVAMNIPKCRLVILLDLVRSQQSFRRIANSDLHKSCLRIALERPTETAMLLSLTGVGSIVATQWYTNLEENAERLETLFENLLSFGRTTGQTIHVLQKSRSHRKRHSMKNSHSCPGDKIEEQILCSSSDPPASHPSCFNCVLYGLPNIVLM
;
A
#
# COMPACT_ATOMS: atom_id res chain seq x y z
N MET A 1 12.65 6.03 -0.98
CA MET A 1 12.87 5.27 0.27
C MET A 1 13.11 3.83 -0.15
N GLU A 2 14.06 3.14 0.46
CA GLU A 2 14.30 1.71 0.23
C GLU A 2 13.58 0.90 1.33
N ARG A 3 13.89 -0.40 1.50
CA ARG A 3 13.26 -1.25 2.53
C ARG A 3 13.51 -0.69 3.94
N PHE A 4 12.50 -0.58 4.79
CA PHE A 4 12.59 -0.01 6.14
C PHE A 4 13.72 -0.66 6.98
N MET A 5 13.81 -1.98 6.95
CA MET A 5 14.81 -2.75 7.70
C MET A 5 16.26 -2.63 7.18
N SER A 6 16.49 -2.01 6.01
CA SER A 6 17.85 -1.68 5.56
C SER A 6 18.39 -0.42 6.26
N HIS A 7 17.50 0.40 6.83
CA HIS A 7 17.84 1.65 7.51
C HIS A 7 17.76 1.54 9.04
N VAL A 8 17.15 0.48 9.57
CA VAL A 8 16.94 0.28 11.01
C VAL A 8 17.69 -0.97 11.48
N LEU A 9 18.48 -0.81 12.54
CA LEU A 9 19.14 -1.94 13.20
C LEU A 9 18.09 -2.78 13.93
N LEU A 10 18.23 -4.11 13.83
CA LEU A 10 17.24 -5.02 14.43
C LEU A 10 17.21 -4.87 15.95
N ASP A 11 18.38 -4.79 16.58
CA ASP A 11 18.50 -4.66 18.04
C ASP A 11 17.82 -3.37 18.54
N TRP A 12 17.93 -2.30 17.75
CA TRP A 12 17.25 -1.04 18.06
C TRP A 12 15.75 -1.15 17.91
N LEU A 13 15.28 -1.76 16.82
CA LEU A 13 13.85 -1.99 16.61
C LEU A 13 13.25 -2.75 17.79
N VAL A 14 13.87 -3.87 18.19
CA VAL A 14 13.43 -4.68 19.33
C VAL A 14 13.47 -3.88 20.64
N ALA A 15 14.54 -3.11 20.87
CA ALA A 15 14.68 -2.29 22.07
C ALA A 15 13.67 -1.13 22.14
N MET A 16 13.13 -0.65 21.02
CA MET A 16 12.18 0.46 21.01
C MET A 16 10.90 0.15 21.80
N ASN A 17 10.46 -1.13 21.84
CA ASN A 17 9.28 -1.61 22.58
C ASN A 17 8.15 -0.57 22.68
N ILE A 18 7.34 -0.49 21.61
CA ILE A 18 6.34 0.55 21.37
C ILE A 18 4.88 0.02 21.49
N PRO A 19 4.46 -0.54 22.63
CA PRO A 19 3.16 -1.21 22.79
C PRO A 19 1.96 -0.26 22.67
N LYS A 20 2.19 1.05 22.76
CA LYS A 20 1.15 2.08 22.60
C LYS A 20 1.01 2.55 21.14
N CYS A 21 1.87 2.10 20.23
CA CYS A 21 1.78 2.44 18.82
C CYS A 21 0.63 1.67 18.18
N ARG A 22 -0.48 2.36 17.91
CA ARG A 22 -1.68 1.73 17.34
C ARG A 22 -1.57 1.46 15.85
N LEU A 23 -0.85 2.29 15.12
CA LEU A 23 -0.77 2.23 13.66
C LEU A 23 0.62 2.66 13.18
N VAL A 24 1.21 1.83 12.31
CA VAL A 24 2.36 2.20 11.48
C VAL A 24 1.94 2.12 10.01
N ILE A 25 2.30 3.14 9.23
CA ILE A 25 2.10 3.15 7.78
C ILE A 25 3.48 3.11 7.10
N LEU A 26 3.81 1.98 6.48
CA LEU A 26 5.05 1.75 5.74
C LEU A 26 4.82 1.91 4.23
N LEU A 27 5.43 2.94 3.64
CA LEU A 27 5.46 3.22 2.21
C LEU A 27 6.91 3.24 1.71
N ASP A 28 7.68 2.24 2.12
CA ASP A 28 9.13 2.16 2.06
C ASP A 28 9.65 1.57 0.73
N LEU A 29 8.88 0.74 0.03
CA LEU A 29 9.30 0.08 -1.23
C LEU A 29 9.33 0.99 -2.48
N VAL A 30 9.81 2.23 -2.37
CA VAL A 30 9.88 3.16 -3.52
C VAL A 30 11.13 2.88 -4.35
N ARG A 31 10.96 2.47 -5.61
CA ARG A 31 12.08 2.08 -6.49
C ARG A 31 12.26 3.03 -7.67
N SER A 32 13.40 3.69 -7.70
CA SER A 32 14.03 4.29 -8.88
C SER A 32 15.20 3.44 -9.39
N GLN A 33 15.68 3.68 -10.62
CA GLN A 33 16.87 2.97 -11.13
C GLN A 33 18.09 3.12 -10.22
N GLN A 34 18.30 4.31 -9.65
CA GLN A 34 19.40 4.57 -8.73
C GLN A 34 19.25 3.79 -7.43
N SER A 35 18.05 3.76 -6.84
CA SER A 35 17.78 2.98 -5.62
C SER A 35 17.92 1.47 -5.87
N PHE A 36 17.53 0.98 -7.05
CA PHE A 36 17.69 -0.43 -7.39
C PHE A 36 19.17 -0.84 -7.38
N ARG A 37 20.05 -0.02 -7.97
CA ARG A 37 21.51 -0.25 -7.94
C ARG A 37 22.06 -0.21 -6.51
N ARG A 38 21.61 0.74 -5.69
CA ARG A 38 22.02 0.84 -4.28
C ARG A 38 21.61 -0.37 -3.46
N ILE A 39 20.35 -0.81 -3.58
CA ILE A 39 19.85 -2.01 -2.90
C ILE A 39 20.63 -3.25 -3.37
N ALA A 40 20.80 -3.43 -4.68
CA ALA A 40 21.53 -4.57 -5.22
C ALA A 40 22.97 -4.62 -4.70
N ASN A 41 23.68 -3.49 -4.69
CA ASN A 41 25.04 -3.41 -4.16
C ASN A 41 25.09 -3.63 -2.64
N SER A 42 24.11 -3.11 -1.90
CA SER A 42 24.02 -3.31 -0.45
C SER A 42 23.74 -4.77 -0.09
N ASP A 43 22.87 -5.44 -0.85
CA ASP A 43 22.48 -6.83 -0.61
C ASP A 43 23.64 -7.81 -0.87
N LEU A 44 24.64 -7.45 -1.71
CA LEU A 44 25.86 -8.27 -1.90
C LEU A 44 26.65 -8.51 -0.61
N HIS A 45 26.58 -7.58 0.34
CA HIS A 45 27.31 -7.65 1.60
C HIS A 45 26.46 -8.16 2.77
N LYS A 46 25.19 -8.49 2.55
CA LYS A 46 24.27 -8.97 3.59
C LYS A 46 24.15 -10.49 3.55
N SER A 47 23.96 -11.08 4.73
CA SER A 47 23.58 -12.49 4.82
C SER A 47 22.17 -12.71 4.28
N CYS A 48 21.89 -13.91 3.75
CA CYS A 48 20.56 -14.27 3.26
C CYS A 48 19.48 -14.09 4.33
N LEU A 49 19.80 -14.37 5.60
CA LEU A 49 18.89 -14.17 6.72
C LEU A 49 18.58 -12.69 6.94
N ARG A 50 19.58 -11.81 6.84
CA ARG A 50 19.36 -10.36 6.97
C ARG A 50 18.45 -9.84 5.85
N ILE A 51 18.68 -10.26 4.61
CA ILE A 51 17.83 -9.87 3.46
C ILE A 51 16.40 -10.39 3.64
N ALA A 52 16.23 -11.62 4.16
CA ALA A 52 14.90 -12.19 4.41
C ALA A 52 14.08 -11.35 5.40
N LEU A 53 14.71 -10.81 6.46
CA LEU A 53 14.04 -9.94 7.42
C LEU A 53 13.60 -8.59 6.83
N GLU A 54 14.17 -8.16 5.71
CA GLU A 54 13.77 -6.92 5.02
C GLU A 54 12.54 -7.08 4.12
N ARG A 55 12.01 -8.30 3.99
CA ARG A 55 10.77 -8.52 3.25
C ARG A 55 9.58 -7.89 4.00
N PRO A 56 8.51 -7.48 3.28
CA PRO A 56 7.40 -6.75 3.89
C PRO A 56 6.71 -7.53 5.02
N THR A 57 6.49 -8.83 4.81
CA THR A 57 5.83 -9.68 5.80
C THR A 57 6.67 -9.84 7.06
N GLU A 58 7.96 -10.14 6.90
CA GLU A 58 8.91 -10.27 8.00
C GLU A 58 9.09 -8.95 8.75
N THR A 59 9.14 -7.82 8.04
CA THR A 59 9.17 -6.48 8.64
C THR A 59 7.90 -6.22 9.46
N ALA A 60 6.72 -6.60 8.95
CA ALA A 60 5.47 -6.47 9.69
C ALA A 60 5.43 -7.37 10.93
N MET A 61 5.98 -8.59 10.86
CA MET A 61 6.14 -9.46 12.02
C MET A 61 7.03 -8.81 13.09
N LEU A 62 8.17 -8.26 12.69
CA LEU A 62 9.09 -7.57 13.61
C LEU A 62 8.42 -6.38 14.29
N LEU A 63 7.71 -5.53 13.54
CA LEU A 63 6.94 -4.42 14.11
C LEU A 63 5.81 -4.89 15.04
N SER A 64 5.17 -6.02 14.72
CA SER A 64 4.16 -6.60 15.60
C SER A 64 4.78 -7.07 16.92
N LEU A 65 5.95 -7.72 16.87
CA LEU A 65 6.70 -8.15 18.04
C LEU A 65 7.16 -6.97 18.92
N THR A 66 7.35 -5.79 18.33
CA THR A 66 7.72 -4.58 19.09
C THR A 66 6.52 -3.90 19.74
N GLY A 67 5.32 -4.46 19.57
CA GLY A 67 4.08 -3.98 20.21
C GLY A 67 3.22 -3.07 19.32
N VAL A 68 3.51 -2.95 18.02
CA VAL A 68 2.65 -2.21 17.10
C VAL A 68 1.32 -2.94 16.90
N GLY A 69 0.20 -2.24 17.12
CA GLY A 69 -1.14 -2.84 17.04
C GLY A 69 -1.63 -3.14 15.63
N SER A 70 -1.26 -2.32 14.64
CA SER A 70 -1.64 -2.49 13.24
C SER A 70 -0.62 -1.87 12.31
N ILE A 71 -0.36 -2.51 11.18
CA ILE A 71 0.65 -2.07 10.21
C ILE A 71 0.02 -2.06 8.83
N VAL A 72 0.01 -0.90 8.17
CA VAL A 72 -0.33 -0.77 6.76
C VAL A 72 0.98 -0.73 5.99
N ALA A 73 1.22 -1.68 5.08
CA ALA A 73 2.48 -1.74 4.33
C ALA A 73 2.28 -2.02 2.84
N THR A 74 3.24 -1.59 2.02
CA THR A 74 3.36 -1.99 0.61
C THR A 74 4.00 -3.37 0.46
N GLN A 75 3.44 -4.25 -0.37
CA GLN A 75 3.95 -5.61 -0.59
C GLN A 75 4.96 -5.72 -1.74
N TRP A 76 4.86 -4.84 -2.72
CA TRP A 76 5.70 -4.76 -3.92
C TRP A 76 6.21 -3.35 -4.14
N TYR A 77 7.30 -3.25 -4.91
CA TYR A 77 7.90 -1.97 -5.28
C TYR A 77 6.93 -1.04 -6.00
N THR A 78 6.92 0.22 -5.56
CA THR A 78 6.15 1.32 -6.14
C THR A 78 7.06 2.47 -6.57
N ASN A 79 6.48 3.46 -7.22
CA ASN A 79 7.10 4.76 -7.44
C ASN A 79 6.60 5.77 -6.38
N LEU A 80 7.32 6.89 -6.27
CA LEU A 80 7.09 7.89 -5.23
C LEU A 80 5.70 8.54 -5.35
N GLU A 81 5.30 8.87 -6.58
CA GLU A 81 4.01 9.48 -6.90
C GLU A 81 2.84 8.58 -6.45
N GLU A 82 2.90 7.29 -6.75
CA GLU A 82 1.86 6.35 -6.35
C GLU A 82 1.76 6.22 -4.82
N ASN A 83 2.88 6.29 -4.10
CA ASN A 83 2.87 6.29 -2.64
C ASN A 83 2.35 7.61 -2.07
N ALA A 84 2.63 8.74 -2.71
CA ALA A 84 2.10 10.05 -2.30
C ALA A 84 0.57 10.10 -2.41
N GLU A 85 0.01 9.73 -3.57
CA GLU A 85 -1.45 9.63 -3.76
C GLU A 85 -2.09 8.65 -2.77
N ARG A 86 -1.41 7.52 -2.51
CA ARG A 86 -1.87 6.52 -1.54
C ARG A 86 -1.90 7.09 -0.14
N LEU A 87 -0.85 7.81 0.28
CA LEU A 87 -0.78 8.42 1.60
C LEU A 87 -1.88 9.46 1.80
N GLU A 88 -2.13 10.30 0.80
CA GLU A 88 -3.23 11.27 0.80
C GLU A 88 -4.58 10.57 1.01
N THR A 89 -4.86 9.54 0.20
CA THR A 89 -6.10 8.75 0.34
C THR A 89 -6.21 8.09 1.72
N LEU A 90 -5.11 7.56 2.27
CA LEU A 90 -5.09 6.95 3.60
C LEU A 90 -5.45 8.00 4.66
N PHE A 91 -4.82 9.17 4.65
CA PHE A 91 -5.06 10.22 5.64
C PHE A 91 -6.45 10.83 5.53
N GLU A 92 -6.96 11.08 4.33
CA GLU A 92 -8.32 11.57 4.13
C GLU A 92 -9.35 10.59 4.73
N ASN A 93 -9.18 9.29 4.51
CA ASN A 93 -10.10 8.28 5.03
C ASN A 93 -9.96 8.04 6.53
N LEU A 94 -8.74 8.04 7.06
CA LEU A 94 -8.51 7.81 8.50
C LEU A 94 -8.88 9.03 9.35
N LEU A 95 -8.49 10.23 8.92
CA LEU A 95 -8.58 11.44 9.74
C LEU A 95 -9.84 12.24 9.41
N SER A 96 -10.11 12.51 8.13
CA SER A 96 -11.25 13.34 7.74
C SER A 96 -12.57 12.57 7.80
N PHE A 97 -12.60 11.35 7.26
CA PHE A 97 -13.80 10.50 7.28
C PHE A 97 -13.92 9.61 8.52
N GLY A 98 -12.89 9.57 9.37
CA GLY A 98 -12.89 8.76 10.60
C GLY A 98 -13.07 7.25 10.36
N ARG A 99 -12.72 6.74 9.18
CA ARG A 99 -12.88 5.33 8.84
C ARG A 99 -11.87 4.48 9.59
N THR A 100 -12.24 3.22 9.84
CA THR A 100 -11.29 2.23 10.34
C THR A 100 -10.19 1.97 9.32
N THR A 101 -9.00 1.56 9.77
CA THR A 101 -7.90 1.14 8.88
C THR A 101 -8.32 0.07 7.88
N GLY A 102 -9.13 -0.91 8.30
CA GLY A 102 -9.67 -1.93 7.39
C GLY A 102 -10.58 -1.37 6.29
N GLN A 103 -11.51 -0.47 6.65
CA GLN A 103 -12.39 0.18 5.67
C GLN A 103 -11.59 1.06 4.71
N THR A 104 -10.58 1.78 5.20
CA THR A 104 -9.70 2.63 4.39
C THR A 104 -8.94 1.80 3.35
N ILE A 105 -8.37 0.65 3.74
CA ILE A 105 -7.68 -0.25 2.81
C ILE A 105 -8.64 -0.83 1.76
N HIS A 106 -9.86 -1.18 2.18
CA HIS A 106 -10.89 -1.63 1.23
C HIS A 106 -11.25 -0.54 0.20
N VAL A 107 -11.39 0.72 0.65
CA VAL A 107 -11.63 1.87 -0.25
C VAL A 107 -10.47 2.04 -1.23
N LEU A 108 -9.22 1.94 -0.77
CA LEU A 108 -8.02 2.06 -1.59
C LEU A 108 -7.92 0.97 -2.68
N GLN A 109 -8.32 -0.26 -2.36
CA GLN A 109 -8.39 -1.38 -3.31
C GLN A 109 -9.49 -1.16 -4.35
N LYS A 110 -10.66 -0.64 -3.93
CA LYS A 110 -11.81 -0.39 -4.80
C LYS A 110 -11.63 0.82 -5.73
N SER A 111 -11.09 1.93 -5.21
CA SER A 111 -10.94 3.19 -5.96
C SER A 111 -10.01 3.05 -7.17
N ARG A 112 -8.95 2.25 -7.03
CA ARG A 112 -8.01 1.97 -8.13
C ARG A 112 -8.58 1.07 -9.22
N SER A 113 -9.51 0.19 -8.86
CA SER A 113 -10.28 -0.60 -9.84
C SER A 113 -11.23 0.28 -10.68
N HIS A 114 -11.67 1.42 -10.15
CA HIS A 114 -12.56 2.36 -10.84
C HIS A 114 -11.82 3.46 -11.63
N ARG A 115 -10.70 4.02 -11.12
CA ARG A 115 -9.95 5.11 -11.79
C ARG A 115 -9.49 4.73 -13.21
N LYS A 116 -9.12 3.47 -13.43
CA LYS A 116 -8.69 3.00 -14.76
C LYS A 116 -9.83 2.80 -15.76
N ARG A 117 -11.09 2.64 -15.30
CA ARG A 117 -12.27 2.58 -16.18
C ARG A 117 -12.48 3.89 -16.94
N HIS A 118 -12.11 5.02 -16.34
CA HIS A 118 -12.19 6.33 -16.99
C HIS A 118 -11.00 6.60 -17.91
N SER A 119 -9.79 6.16 -17.55
CA SER A 119 -8.61 6.35 -18.40
C SER A 119 -8.68 5.55 -19.71
N MET A 120 -9.30 4.37 -19.72
CA MET A 120 -9.44 3.54 -20.94
C MET A 120 -10.61 3.96 -21.84
N LYS A 121 -11.57 4.74 -21.33
CA LYS A 121 -12.67 5.31 -22.13
C LYS A 121 -12.28 6.59 -22.86
N ASN A 122 -11.16 7.22 -22.49
CA ASN A 122 -10.75 8.51 -23.06
C ASN A 122 -9.81 8.41 -24.27
N SER A 123 -9.54 7.21 -24.81
CA SER A 123 -8.67 7.04 -25.98
C SER A 123 -9.40 6.84 -27.32
N HIS A 124 -10.72 6.92 -27.37
CA HIS A 124 -11.47 6.99 -28.63
C HIS A 124 -12.69 7.90 -28.49
N SER A 125 -12.56 9.16 -28.87
CA SER A 125 -13.72 10.02 -29.15
C SER A 125 -13.53 10.74 -30.48
N CYS A 126 -14.01 10.11 -31.55
CA CYS A 126 -14.58 10.83 -32.69
C CYS A 126 -16.06 11.09 -32.36
N PRO A 127 -16.58 12.32 -32.49
CA PRO A 127 -17.95 12.61 -32.10
C PRO A 127 -18.92 12.31 -33.24
N GLY A 128 -19.98 11.56 -32.96
CA GLY A 128 -21.07 11.34 -33.90
C GLY A 128 -22.22 10.52 -33.30
N ASP A 129 -23.22 11.25 -32.79
CA ASP A 129 -24.66 10.96 -32.83
C ASP A 129 -25.34 9.88 -31.94
N LYS A 130 -26.22 10.42 -31.06
CA LYS A 130 -27.65 10.06 -30.82
C LYS A 130 -28.06 9.03 -29.74
N ILE A 131 -28.67 9.61 -28.68
CA ILE A 131 -30.06 9.42 -28.18
C ILE A 131 -30.54 8.01 -27.71
N GLU A 132 -30.90 7.99 -26.41
CA GLU A 132 -31.98 7.29 -25.65
C GLU A 132 -31.96 5.77 -25.31
N GLU A 133 -32.18 5.58 -23.99
CA GLU A 133 -32.92 4.52 -23.26
C GLU A 133 -32.59 3.03 -23.45
N GLN A 134 -32.20 2.35 -22.36
CA GLN A 134 -33.08 1.41 -21.63
C GLN A 134 -32.34 0.62 -20.53
N ILE A 135 -33.09 0.34 -19.48
CA ILE A 135 -32.78 -0.47 -18.30
C ILE A 135 -32.51 -1.91 -18.73
N LEU A 136 -31.36 -2.48 -18.34
CA LEU A 136 -31.19 -3.95 -18.23
C LEU A 136 -30.30 -4.30 -17.05
N CYS A 137 -30.86 -5.03 -16.09
CA CYS A 137 -30.13 -5.67 -15.00
C CYS A 137 -29.40 -6.94 -15.48
N SER A 138 -28.26 -7.20 -14.85
CA SER A 138 -27.65 -8.49 -14.49
C SER A 138 -26.63 -9.18 -15.42
N SER A 139 -25.54 -9.61 -14.76
CA SER A 139 -24.38 -10.42 -15.20
C SER A 139 -23.39 -9.69 -16.13
N SER A 140 -22.06 -9.78 -16.01
CA SER A 140 -21.19 -10.87 -15.54
C SER A 140 -19.77 -10.33 -15.31
N ASP A 141 -19.06 -10.96 -14.36
CA ASP A 141 -17.64 -10.89 -14.00
C ASP A 141 -17.02 -9.59 -13.43
N PRO A 142 -16.32 -9.63 -12.27
CA PRO A 142 -15.46 -8.54 -11.87
C PRO A 142 -14.29 -8.46 -12.86
N PRO A 143 -14.07 -7.34 -13.56
CA PRO A 143 -12.92 -7.21 -14.45
C PRO A 143 -11.65 -7.32 -13.61
N ALA A 144 -10.70 -8.13 -14.07
CA ALA A 144 -9.46 -8.43 -13.36
C ALA A 144 -8.79 -7.14 -12.84
N SER A 145 -8.92 -6.92 -11.54
CA SER A 145 -8.33 -5.76 -10.88
C SER A 145 -6.82 -5.81 -11.06
N HIS A 146 -6.23 -4.72 -11.56
CA HIS A 146 -4.78 -4.65 -11.77
C HIS A 146 -4.05 -4.94 -10.45
N PRO A 147 -3.01 -5.80 -10.42
CA PRO A 147 -2.40 -6.28 -9.18
C PRO A 147 -1.95 -5.17 -8.20
N SER A 148 -1.62 -3.97 -8.71
CA SER A 148 -1.22 -2.83 -7.89
C SER A 148 -2.31 -2.31 -6.93
N CYS A 149 -3.59 -2.64 -7.15
CA CYS A 149 -4.65 -2.29 -6.21
C CYS A 149 -4.52 -3.07 -4.88
N PHE A 150 -3.94 -4.27 -4.91
CA PHE A 150 -3.69 -5.11 -3.73
C PHE A 150 -2.33 -4.87 -3.09
N ASN A 151 -1.57 -3.87 -3.57
CA ASN A 151 -0.23 -3.64 -3.07
C ASN A 151 -0.19 -3.13 -1.63
N CYS A 152 -1.29 -2.53 -1.14
CA CYS A 152 -1.37 -2.05 0.23
C CYS A 152 -2.15 -3.04 1.09
N VAL A 153 -1.48 -3.57 2.10
CA VAL A 153 -2.01 -4.63 2.97
C VAL A 153 -2.05 -4.14 4.41
N LEU A 154 -3.09 -4.53 5.14
CA LEU A 154 -3.21 -4.34 6.59
C LEU A 154 -2.79 -5.62 7.30
N TYR A 155 -1.82 -5.49 8.19
CA TYR A 155 -1.44 -6.51 9.16
C TYR A 155 -1.98 -6.10 10.55
N GLY A 156 -2.59 -7.04 11.27
CA GLY A 156 -3.22 -6.78 12.56
C GLY A 156 -4.72 -6.44 12.46
N LEU A 157 -5.31 -5.98 13.56
CA LEU A 157 -6.74 -5.74 13.67
C LEU A 157 -7.13 -4.34 13.15
N PRO A 158 -8.22 -4.19 12.40
CA PRO A 158 -8.74 -2.87 12.04
C PRO A 158 -8.98 -2.00 13.28
N ASN A 159 -8.55 -0.75 13.22
CA ASN A 159 -8.68 0.21 14.31
C ASN A 159 -9.10 1.59 13.80
N ILE A 160 -9.63 2.40 14.70
CA ILE A 160 -9.99 3.80 14.43
C ILE A 160 -8.86 4.68 14.96
N VAL A 161 -8.43 5.62 14.13
CA VAL A 161 -7.50 6.68 14.54
C VAL A 161 -8.36 7.84 15.04
N LEU A 162 -8.47 7.95 16.36
CA LEU A 162 -9.12 9.10 17.00
C LEU A 162 -8.06 10.19 17.17
N MET A 163 -8.35 11.38 16.67
CA MET A 163 -7.52 12.58 16.81
C MET A 163 -7.98 13.41 18.00
#